data_AF-A0A819Y603-F1
#
_entry.id   AF-A0A819Y603-F1
#
_cell.length_a   1.000
_cell.length_b   1.000
_cell.length_c   1.000
_cell.angle_alpha   90.00
_cell.angle_beta   90.00
_cell.angle_gamma   90.00
#
_symmetry.space_group_name_H-M   'P 1'
#
loop_
_entity.id
_entity.type
_entity.pdbx_description
1 polymer ?
#
loop_
_entity_poly.entity_id
_entity_poly.type
_entity_poly.pdbx_seq_one_letter_code
_entity_poly.pdbx_strand_id
1 'polypeptide(L)'
;MEFYSDGVKGTTSLTANAWYHVAFVYDYSPKTQTIYLNGNQDASRSSAGPYLGMTGSITMGHLPNIEGNTNFDGLIDQVSLTMAAKSAHDILNDATLASWHSFDCEITHDSGPNKLQGKAVDVTPALGKVNQGLQFSLSSSYYQVRRRLS
;
A
#
# COMPACT_ATOMS: atom_id res chain seq x y z
N MET A 1 2.71 -9.04 -1.86
CA MET A 1 2.72 -8.19 -0.65
C MET A 1 3.30 -9.01 0.48
N GLU A 2 4.17 -8.42 1.31
CA GLU A 2 4.96 -9.15 2.30
C GLU A 2 4.55 -8.82 3.74
N PHE A 3 4.47 -9.84 4.60
CA PHE A 3 4.12 -9.73 6.02
C PHE A 3 5.06 -10.55 6.88
N TYR A 4 6.34 -10.18 6.91
CA TYR A 4 7.36 -10.86 7.72
C TYR A 4 7.32 -12.40 7.52
N SER A 5 7.53 -12.85 6.28
CA SER A 5 7.44 -14.24 5.80
C SER A 5 6.05 -14.85 5.66
N ASP A 6 4.97 -14.13 6.00
CA ASP A 6 3.58 -14.56 5.76
C ASP A 6 2.94 -13.77 4.61
N GLY A 7 3.72 -13.52 3.55
CA GLY A 7 3.25 -12.84 2.34
C GLY A 7 2.58 -13.76 1.31
N VAL A 8 1.82 -13.15 0.40
CA VAL A 8 1.33 -13.78 -0.83
C VAL A 8 1.90 -13.06 -2.04
N LYS A 9 2.25 -13.83 -3.07
CA LYS A 9 2.77 -13.35 -4.36
C LYS A 9 1.72 -13.56 -5.45
N GLY A 10 1.58 -12.58 -6.34
CA GLY A 10 0.77 -12.69 -7.54
C GLY A 10 1.31 -13.74 -8.52
N THR A 11 0.45 -14.22 -9.42
CA THR A 11 0.81 -15.25 -10.41
C THR A 11 1.03 -14.67 -11.81
N THR A 12 0.38 -13.55 -12.13
CA THR A 12 0.53 -12.88 -13.42
C THR A 12 1.90 -12.23 -13.57
N SER A 13 2.57 -12.50 -14.69
CA SER A 13 3.78 -11.77 -15.10
C SER A 13 3.40 -10.42 -15.68
N LEU A 14 3.94 -9.35 -15.11
CA LEU A 14 3.69 -7.98 -15.56
C LEU A 14 4.69 -7.57 -16.63
N THR A 15 4.24 -6.74 -17.58
CA THR A 15 5.11 -6.13 -18.59
C THR A 15 5.50 -4.71 -18.17
N ALA A 16 6.73 -4.30 -18.46
CA ALA A 16 7.22 -2.96 -18.17
C ALA A 16 6.43 -1.88 -18.94
N ASN A 17 6.45 -0.65 -18.42
CA ASN A 17 5.81 0.53 -19.03
C ASN A 17 4.28 0.42 -19.20
N ALA A 18 3.62 -0.38 -18.36
CA ALA A 18 2.17 -0.49 -18.31
C ALA A 18 1.64 -0.17 -16.90
N TRP A 19 0.51 0.51 -16.83
CA TRP A 19 -0.18 0.80 -15.58
C TRP A 19 -1.07 -0.37 -15.15
N TYR A 20 -0.94 -0.76 -13.90
CA TYR A 20 -1.75 -1.80 -13.27
C TYR A 20 -2.39 -1.27 -12.01
N HIS A 21 -3.67 -1.57 -11.81
CA HIS A 21 -4.33 -1.36 -10.53
C HIS A 21 -4.15 -2.61 -9.68
N VAL A 22 -3.42 -2.48 -8.56
CA VAL A 22 -3.14 -3.60 -7.64
C VAL A 22 -3.83 -3.34 -6.33
N ALA A 23 -4.63 -4.30 -5.86
CA ALA A 23 -5.22 -4.27 -4.54
C ALA A 23 -4.82 -5.51 -3.75
N PHE A 24 -4.57 -5.33 -2.46
CA PHE A 24 -4.35 -6.41 -1.52
C PHE A 24 -5.42 -6.36 -0.44
N VAL A 25 -5.99 -7.52 -0.13
CA VAL A 25 -7.04 -7.67 0.88
C VAL A 25 -6.59 -8.72 1.88
N TYR A 26 -6.71 -8.40 3.16
CA TYR A 26 -6.56 -9.36 4.25
C TYR A 26 -7.87 -9.45 5.02
N ASP A 27 -8.52 -10.60 4.96
CA ASP A 27 -9.68 -10.91 5.78
C ASP A 27 -9.23 -11.62 7.05
N TYR A 28 -9.39 -10.96 8.19
CA TYR A 28 -8.96 -11.45 9.50
C TYR A 28 -9.74 -12.69 9.95
N SER A 29 -11.04 -12.79 9.63
CA SER A 29 -11.90 -13.85 10.16
C SER A 29 -11.56 -15.24 9.58
N PRO A 30 -11.54 -15.44 8.24
CA PRO A 30 -11.06 -16.66 7.62
C PRO A 30 -9.54 -16.67 7.43
N LYS A 31 -8.82 -15.61 7.86
CA LYS A 31 -7.37 -15.45 7.67
C LYS A 31 -6.96 -15.60 6.21
N THR A 32 -7.66 -14.91 5.31
CA THR A 32 -7.43 -15.02 3.87
C THR A 32 -6.73 -13.78 3.34
N GLN A 33 -5.67 -13.99 2.58
CA GLN A 33 -4.92 -12.98 1.86
C GLN A 33 -5.25 -13.09 0.38
N THR A 34 -5.62 -11.99 -0.25
CA THR A 34 -5.97 -11.98 -1.68
C THR A 34 -5.30 -10.81 -2.38
N ILE A 35 -4.73 -11.08 -3.55
CA ILE A 35 -4.21 -10.07 -4.47
C ILE A 35 -5.17 -9.96 -5.65
N TYR A 36 -5.52 -8.73 -5.99
CA TYR A 36 -6.25 -8.39 -7.19
C TYR A 36 -5.37 -7.57 -8.13
N LEU A 37 -5.42 -7.90 -9.42
CA LEU A 37 -4.77 -7.19 -10.50
C LEU A 37 -5.83 -6.74 -11.51
N ASN A 38 -5.90 -5.43 -11.75
CA ASN A 38 -6.91 -4.80 -12.61
C ASN A 38 -8.36 -5.21 -12.25
N GLY A 39 -8.61 -5.38 -10.94
CA GLY A 39 -9.93 -5.76 -10.41
C GLY A 39 -10.22 -7.26 -10.40
N ASN A 40 -9.38 -8.10 -11.01
CA ASN A 40 -9.55 -9.56 -11.00
C ASN A 40 -8.64 -10.21 -9.96
N GLN A 41 -9.11 -11.28 -9.31
CA GLN A 41 -8.28 -12.03 -8.37
C GLN A 41 -7.09 -12.68 -9.11
N ASP A 42 -5.86 -12.37 -8.69
CA ASP A 42 -4.62 -12.90 -9.26
C ASP A 42 -3.98 -13.98 -8.37
N ALA A 43 -4.14 -13.88 -7.05
CA ALA A 43 -3.70 -14.88 -6.10
C ALA A 43 -4.52 -14.85 -4.81
N SER A 44 -4.67 -15.99 -4.15
CA SER A 44 -5.30 -16.09 -2.83
C SER A 44 -4.64 -17.19 -2.00
N ARG A 45 -4.56 -16.98 -0.68
CA ARG A 45 -3.91 -17.87 0.28
C ARG A 45 -4.55 -17.73 1.65
N SER A 46 -4.64 -18.83 2.41
CA SER A 46 -4.86 -18.78 3.86
C SER A 46 -3.56 -18.44 4.58
N SER A 47 -3.55 -17.36 5.38
CA SER A 47 -2.37 -16.92 6.12
C SER A 47 -2.01 -17.92 7.23
N ALA A 48 -0.71 -18.04 7.53
CA ALA A 48 -0.24 -18.97 8.55
C ALA A 48 -0.63 -18.50 9.97
N GLY A 49 -0.78 -17.19 10.18
CA GLY A 49 -1.20 -16.60 11.44
C GLY A 49 -2.06 -15.34 11.27
N PRO A 50 -2.62 -14.79 12.37
CA PRO A 50 -3.21 -13.46 12.32
C PRO A 50 -2.12 -12.43 11.99
N TYR A 51 -2.46 -11.39 11.25
CA TYR A 51 -1.55 -10.25 11.07
C TYR A 51 -1.16 -9.66 12.44
N LEU A 52 0.14 -9.70 12.76
CA LEU A 52 0.70 -9.29 14.06
C LEU A 52 1.18 -7.82 14.10
N GLY A 53 1.01 -7.07 13.00
CA GLY A 53 1.51 -5.70 12.90
C GLY A 53 0.71 -4.73 13.76
N MET A 54 1.16 -4.49 14.99
CA MET A 54 0.55 -3.51 15.90
C MET A 54 1.21 -2.11 15.82
N THR A 55 2.47 -2.01 15.37
CA THR A 55 3.25 -0.75 15.41
C THR A 55 4.11 -0.49 14.17
N GLY A 56 3.98 -1.32 13.12
CA GLY A 56 4.75 -1.22 11.89
C GLY A 56 4.32 -0.06 10.99
N SER A 57 5.27 0.51 10.24
CA SER A 57 4.94 1.45 9.15
C SER A 57 4.59 0.69 7.90
N ILE A 58 3.58 1.14 7.16
CA ILE A 58 3.35 0.63 5.80
C ILE A 58 4.38 1.30 4.91
N THR A 59 5.25 0.49 4.32
CA THR A 59 6.34 0.94 3.43
C THR A 59 6.02 0.54 2.00
N MET A 60 6.19 1.47 1.08
CA MET A 60 6.04 1.27 -0.36
C MET A 60 7.33 1.65 -1.07
N GLY A 61 7.62 1.01 -2.19
CA GLY A 61 8.83 1.25 -2.97
C GLY A 61 10.06 0.46 -2.52
N HIS A 62 10.04 -0.09 -1.31
CA HIS A 62 11.16 -0.83 -0.74
C HIS A 62 10.67 -1.80 0.35
N LEU A 63 11.30 -2.97 0.43
CA LEU A 63 11.11 -3.90 1.54
C LEU A 63 12.31 -3.83 2.50
N PRO A 64 12.17 -3.18 3.67
CA PRO A 64 13.28 -3.01 4.61
C PRO A 64 13.64 -4.32 5.32
N ASN A 65 14.90 -4.43 5.75
CA ASN A 65 15.45 -5.52 6.56
C ASN A 65 15.45 -6.90 5.90
N ILE A 66 15.52 -6.96 4.56
CA ILE A 66 15.70 -8.20 3.78
C ILE A 66 16.97 -8.06 2.94
N GLU A 67 17.75 -9.14 2.83
CA GLU A 67 18.94 -9.18 1.97
C GLU A 67 18.56 -9.21 0.48
N GLY A 68 19.30 -8.47 -0.34
CA GLY A 68 19.10 -8.37 -1.80
C GLY A 68 18.51 -7.03 -2.26
N ASN A 69 18.35 -6.87 -3.58
CA ASN A 69 17.70 -5.69 -4.15
C ASN A 69 16.18 -5.88 -4.11
N THR A 70 15.53 -5.18 -3.18
CA THR A 70 14.07 -5.17 -3.00
C THR A 70 13.44 -3.84 -3.41
N ASN A 71 14.19 -3.01 -4.15
CA ASN A 71 13.76 -1.68 -4.56
C ASN A 71 12.82 -1.78 -5.76
N PHE A 72 11.74 -1.00 -5.70
CA PHE A 72 10.84 -0.81 -6.81
C PHE A 72 11.39 0.27 -7.74
N ASP A 73 11.48 -0.05 -9.03
CA ASP A 73 11.85 0.90 -10.07
C ASP A 73 10.63 1.15 -10.96
N GLY A 74 10.01 2.32 -10.79
CA GLY A 74 8.76 2.63 -11.48
C GLY A 74 7.95 3.73 -10.80
N LEU A 75 6.72 3.89 -11.28
CA LEU A 75 5.77 4.90 -10.83
C LEU A 75 4.69 4.27 -9.95
N ILE A 76 4.33 4.94 -8.85
CA ILE A 76 3.16 4.62 -8.02
C ILE A 76 2.27 5.86 -7.96
N ASP A 77 0.97 5.64 -8.06
CA ASP A 77 -0.05 6.70 -8.05
C ASP A 77 -1.33 6.19 -7.35
N GLN A 78 -2.13 7.11 -6.80
CA GLN A 78 -3.42 6.89 -6.15
C GLN A 78 -3.39 5.80 -5.06
N VAL A 79 -2.50 5.97 -4.07
CA VAL A 79 -2.41 5.01 -2.96
C VAL A 79 -3.54 5.27 -1.96
N SER A 80 -4.31 4.23 -1.67
CA SER A 80 -5.33 4.23 -0.62
C SER A 80 -5.13 3.07 0.35
N LEU A 81 -5.28 3.32 1.64
CA LEU A 81 -5.34 2.29 2.68
C LEU A 81 -6.70 2.31 3.37
N THR A 82 -7.31 1.13 3.52
CA THR A 82 -8.61 0.96 4.16
C THR A 82 -8.54 -0.17 5.19
N MET A 83 -9.18 0.02 6.35
CA MET A 83 -9.15 -0.92 7.49
C MET A 83 -10.52 -1.59 7.78
N ALA A 84 -11.47 -1.59 6.84
CA ALA A 84 -12.84 -2.11 7.04
C ALA A 84 -12.87 -3.66 6.93
N ALA A 85 -13.69 -4.41 7.68
CA ALA A 85 -15.09 -4.16 8.01
C ALA A 85 -15.39 -3.67 9.43
N LYS A 86 -16.24 -2.65 9.56
CA LYS A 86 -16.92 -2.26 10.81
C LYS A 86 -18.44 -2.19 10.62
N SER A 87 -19.21 -2.20 11.71
CA SER A 87 -20.68 -2.24 11.66
C SER A 87 -21.28 -1.00 10.99
N ALA A 88 -22.56 -1.07 10.55
CA ALA A 88 -23.27 0.09 10.00
C ALA A 88 -23.26 1.32 10.94
N HIS A 89 -23.15 1.09 12.25
CA HIS A 89 -23.03 2.14 13.25
C HIS A 89 -21.63 2.78 13.29
N ASP A 90 -20.57 1.99 13.08
CA ASP A 90 -19.20 2.50 12.98
C ASP A 90 -18.92 3.22 11.65
N ILE A 91 -19.59 2.78 10.57
CA ILE A 91 -19.53 3.40 9.22
C ILE A 91 -20.06 4.83 9.24
N LEU A 92 -21.08 5.10 10.07
CA LEU A 92 -21.69 6.42 10.20
C LEU A 92 -20.87 7.39 11.06
N ASN A 93 -20.07 6.88 12.00
CA ASN A 93 -19.36 7.72 12.97
C ASN A 93 -17.94 8.12 12.52
N ASP A 94 -17.29 7.41 11.57
CA ASP A 94 -15.83 7.45 11.43
C ASP A 94 -15.30 7.28 9.97
N ALA A 95 -15.96 7.89 8.98
CA ALA A 95 -15.65 7.87 7.53
C ALA A 95 -14.33 7.16 7.11
N THR A 96 -14.49 5.92 6.65
CA THR A 96 -13.57 4.76 6.68
C THR A 96 -12.34 4.76 5.75
N LEU A 97 -11.85 5.90 5.27
CA LEU A 97 -10.58 5.94 4.51
C LEU A 97 -9.43 6.18 5.48
N ALA A 98 -8.53 5.20 5.67
CA ALA A 98 -7.45 5.34 6.66
C ALA A 98 -6.42 6.41 6.22
N SER A 99 -6.05 6.40 4.94
CA SER A 99 -5.38 7.51 4.25
C SER A 99 -5.52 7.38 2.73
N TRP A 100 -5.40 8.51 2.04
CA TRP A 100 -5.31 8.60 0.59
C TRP A 100 -4.19 9.55 0.20
N HIS A 101 -3.29 9.09 -0.64
CA HIS A 101 -2.20 9.91 -1.17
C HIS A 101 -2.33 9.97 -2.68
N SER A 102 -2.84 11.09 -3.17
CA SER A 102 -2.99 11.40 -4.60
C SER A 102 -1.67 11.80 -5.25
N PHE A 103 -0.71 12.32 -4.46
CA PHE A 103 0.54 12.93 -4.92
C PHE A 103 0.38 14.17 -5.83
N ASP A 104 -0.84 14.71 -5.94
CA ASP A 104 -1.18 15.91 -6.72
C ASP A 104 -0.93 17.24 -5.97
N CYS A 105 -0.39 17.16 -4.76
CA CYS A 105 -0.06 18.29 -3.89
C CYS A 105 1.28 18.02 -3.17
N GLU A 106 1.45 18.47 -1.92
CA GLU A 106 2.61 18.06 -1.12
C GLU A 106 2.68 16.53 -0.99
N ILE A 107 3.82 15.94 -1.36
CA ILE A 107 4.01 14.48 -1.48
C ILE A 107 3.71 13.71 -0.18
N THR A 108 3.89 14.35 0.97
CA THR A 108 3.65 13.76 2.30
C THR A 108 2.22 13.97 2.81
N HIS A 109 1.38 14.67 2.07
CA HIS A 109 0.03 15.01 2.49
C HIS A 109 -0.93 13.83 2.27
N ASP A 110 -1.68 13.48 3.30
CA ASP A 110 -2.88 12.66 3.20
C ASP A 110 -4.03 13.52 2.67
N SER A 111 -4.43 13.26 1.44
CA SER A 111 -5.59 13.85 0.76
C SER A 111 -6.93 13.32 1.32
N GLY A 112 -6.88 12.32 2.19
CA GLY A 112 -8.03 11.80 2.94
C GLY A 112 -8.36 12.61 4.21
N PRO A 113 -9.43 12.23 4.94
CA PRO A 113 -9.92 13.00 6.07
C PRO A 113 -9.00 12.97 7.31
N ASN A 114 -8.07 12.02 7.38
CA ASN A 114 -7.33 11.69 8.61
C ASN A 114 -6.01 12.45 8.77
N LYS A 115 -5.58 13.22 7.76
CA LYS A 115 -4.38 14.07 7.79
C LYS A 115 -3.13 13.32 8.26
N LEU A 116 -2.99 12.04 7.91
CA LEU A 116 -1.78 11.29 8.23
C LEU A 116 -0.58 11.86 7.47
N GLN A 117 0.53 12.06 8.16
CA GLN A 117 1.77 12.55 7.53
C GLN A 117 2.54 11.36 6.95
N GLY A 118 2.73 11.37 5.64
CA GLY A 118 3.64 10.46 4.96
C GLY A 118 5.10 10.88 5.14
N LYS A 119 6.02 9.93 4.96
CA LYS A 119 7.46 10.19 4.87
C LYS A 119 7.97 9.63 3.55
N ALA A 120 8.52 10.51 2.74
CA ALA A 120 9.17 10.22 1.46
C ALA A 120 10.69 10.27 1.61
N VAL A 121 11.41 9.31 1.05
CA VAL A 121 12.89 9.29 0.96
C VAL A 121 13.29 8.89 -0.45
N ASP A 122 14.15 9.69 -1.09
CA ASP A 122 14.68 9.48 -2.44
C ASP A 122 13.62 9.19 -3.52
N VAL A 123 12.42 9.75 -3.37
CA VAL A 123 11.36 9.72 -4.37
C VAL A 123 11.23 11.09 -5.04
N THR A 124 10.85 11.09 -6.32
CA THR A 124 10.65 12.33 -7.08
C THR A 124 9.24 12.38 -7.66
N PRO A 125 8.56 13.55 -7.65
CA PRO A 125 7.29 13.71 -8.37
C PRO A 125 7.49 13.51 -9.87
N ALA A 126 6.57 12.79 -10.51
CA ALA A 126 6.55 12.56 -11.94
C ALA A 126 5.11 12.51 -12.47
N LEU A 127 4.91 12.47 -13.78
CA LEU A 127 3.58 12.26 -14.34
C LEU A 127 3.06 10.86 -13.99
N GLY A 128 1.97 10.81 -13.23
CA GLY A 128 1.28 9.61 -12.80
C GLY A 128 0.31 9.07 -13.85
N LYS A 129 -0.52 8.10 -13.44
CA LYS A 129 -1.64 7.62 -14.25
C LYS A 129 -2.73 8.67 -14.31
N VAL A 130 -2.94 9.34 -13.19
CA VAL A 130 -3.81 10.51 -13.03
C VAL A 130 -2.91 11.62 -12.51
N ASN A 131 -2.72 12.68 -13.29
CA ASN A 131 -1.91 13.85 -12.91
C ASN A 131 -0.48 13.50 -12.44
N GLN A 132 -0.16 13.64 -11.15
CA GLN A 132 1.16 13.38 -10.59
C GLN A 132 1.19 12.03 -9.85
N GLY A 133 2.35 11.38 -9.88
CA GLY A 133 2.66 10.20 -9.09
C GLY A 133 4.07 10.29 -8.50
N LEU A 134 4.48 9.26 -7.78
CA LEU A 134 5.82 9.14 -7.25
C LEU A 134 6.67 8.19 -8.09
N GLN A 135 7.81 8.68 -8.55
CA GLN A 135 8.86 7.88 -9.15
C GLN A 135 9.82 7.38 -8.07
N PHE A 136 9.99 6.05 -8.06
CA PHE A 136 10.97 5.32 -7.26
C PHE A 136 12.13 4.91 -8.18
N SER A 137 13.30 4.75 -7.60
CA SER A 137 14.52 4.34 -8.34
C SER A 137 15.15 3.12 -7.69
N LEU A 138 16.19 2.57 -8.33
CA LEU A 138 16.96 1.45 -7.81
C LEU A 138 17.76 1.76 -6.52
N SER A 139 17.74 3.00 -6.02
CA SER A 139 18.22 3.31 -4.66
C SER A 139 17.19 2.85 -3.60
N SER A 140 17.53 2.94 -2.31
CA SER A 140 16.60 2.66 -1.21
C SER A 140 15.52 3.76 -1.06
N SER A 141 14.79 4.02 -2.15
CA SER A 141 13.71 4.99 -2.23
C SER A 141 12.41 4.40 -1.68
N TYR A 142 11.73 5.14 -0.80
CA TYR A 142 10.52 4.64 -0.15
C TYR A 142 9.56 5.73 0.26
N TYR A 143 8.29 5.32 0.35
CA TYR A 143 7.22 6.09 0.98
C TYR A 143 6.67 5.32 2.18
N GLN A 144 6.51 5.99 3.31
CA GLN A 144 5.99 5.40 4.53
C GLN A 144 4.81 6.19 5.08
N VAL A 145 3.79 5.48 5.52
CA VAL A 145 2.69 6.05 6.31
C VAL A 145 2.72 5.42 7.70
N ARG A 146 2.69 6.27 8.73
CA ARG A 146 2.60 5.86 10.14
C ARG A 146 1.33 6.42 10.75
N ARG A 147 0.55 5.56 11.40
CA ARG A 147 -0.54 6.01 12.27
C ARG A 147 0.09 6.59 13.55
N ARG A 148 -0.27 7.83 13.90
CA ARG A 148 0.04 8.34 15.25
C ARG A 148 -0.88 7.62 16.23
N LEU A 149 -0.29 6.86 17.16
CA LEU A 149 -0.99 6.42 18.36
C LEU A 149 -0.96 7.61 19.33
N SER A 150 -2.14 8.09 19.72
CA SER A 150 -2.32 9.00 20.87
C SER A 150 -2.14 8.23 22.16
#